data_AF-A0A7X3ZKK6-F1
#
_entry.id   AF-A0A7X3ZKK6-F1
#
_cell.length_a   1.000
_cell.length_b   1.000
_cell.length_c   1.000
_cell.angle_alpha   90.00
_cell.angle_beta   90.00
_cell.angle_gamma   90.00
#
_symmetry.space_group_name_H-M   'P 1'
#
loop_
_entity.id
_entity.type
_entity.pdbx_description
1 polymer ?
#
loop_
_entity_poly.entity_id
_entity_poly.type
_entity_poly.pdbx_seq_one_letter_code
_entity_poly.pdbx_strand_id
1 'polypeptide(L)'
;MEFGAHWSDKWLGTTFRPGEYDCLDFVQEVMATDFGRELKIPARHRGENVRIMARDIAALGGIAADPIQSSPVDGDGVLLKPRGTRIPGYHVGVVAIISGEIFVMHCVEVMGGVRFPAATIEDHGWTVEGYYRWL
;
A
#
# COMPACT_ATOMS: atom_id res chain seq x y z
N MET A 1 -28.30 7.09 -10.50
CA MET A 1 -26.90 7.48 -10.26
C MET A 1 -26.08 6.24 -10.50
N GLU A 2 -25.46 6.13 -11.67
CA GLU A 2 -24.43 5.12 -11.88
C GLU A 2 -23.21 5.60 -11.09
N PHE A 3 -22.87 4.90 -10.01
CA PHE A 3 -21.54 5.00 -9.44
C PHE A 3 -20.62 4.41 -10.51
N GLY A 4 -19.91 5.27 -11.25
CA GLY A 4 -18.90 4.80 -12.20
C GLY A 4 -17.90 3.90 -11.49
N ALA A 5 -17.41 2.87 -12.18
CA ALA A 5 -16.39 1.98 -11.62
C ALA A 5 -15.18 2.80 -11.17
N HIS A 6 -14.76 2.62 -9.91
CA HIS A 6 -13.57 3.27 -9.38
C HIS A 6 -12.33 2.56 -9.93
N TRP A 7 -11.23 3.29 -10.17
CA TRP A 7 -10.00 2.71 -10.75
C TRP A 7 -9.51 1.49 -9.95
N SER A 8 -9.70 1.54 -8.62
CA SER A 8 -9.20 0.50 -7.74
C SER A 8 -10.06 -0.77 -7.72
N ASP A 9 -11.26 -0.76 -8.30
CA ASP A 9 -12.18 -1.91 -8.25
C ASP A 9 -11.61 -3.14 -8.96
N LYS A 10 -10.81 -2.93 -10.03
CA LYS A 10 -10.16 -4.02 -10.80
C LYS A 10 -9.08 -4.77 -10.02
N TRP A 11 -8.61 -4.21 -8.92
CA TRP A 11 -7.55 -4.79 -8.10
C TRP A 11 -8.06 -5.60 -6.90
N LEU A 12 -9.37 -5.58 -6.67
CA LEU A 12 -9.98 -6.37 -5.61
C LEU A 12 -9.84 -7.87 -5.93
N GLY A 13 -9.34 -8.64 -4.97
CA GLY A 13 -9.10 -10.08 -5.12
C GLY A 13 -7.78 -10.46 -5.80
N THR A 14 -6.91 -9.51 -6.16
CA THR A 14 -5.59 -9.83 -6.71
C THR A 14 -4.83 -10.79 -5.79
N THR A 15 -4.41 -11.95 -6.31
CA THR A 15 -3.83 -13.01 -5.49
C THR A 15 -2.44 -12.65 -4.98
N PHE A 16 -2.26 -12.68 -3.65
CA PHE A 16 -0.94 -12.64 -3.04
C PHE A 16 -0.22 -13.98 -3.23
N ARG A 17 1.06 -13.95 -3.62
CA ARG A 17 1.91 -15.12 -3.79
C ARG A 17 3.20 -14.93 -2.99
N PRO A 18 3.37 -15.61 -1.84
CA PRO A 18 4.57 -15.46 -1.03
C PRO A 18 5.84 -15.71 -1.85
N GLY A 19 6.78 -14.76 -1.83
CA GLY A 19 8.04 -14.82 -2.59
C GLY A 19 7.94 -14.41 -4.07
N GLU A 20 6.75 -14.29 -4.63
CA GLU A 20 6.54 -13.98 -6.06
C GLU A 20 5.78 -12.68 -6.29
N TYR A 21 4.69 -12.45 -5.56
CA TYR A 21 3.79 -11.31 -5.70
C TYR A 21 3.27 -10.87 -4.34
N ASP A 22 3.86 -9.83 -3.75
CA ASP A 22 3.48 -9.31 -2.44
C ASP A 22 2.85 -7.91 -2.50
N CYS A 23 2.63 -7.29 -1.34
CA CYS A 23 2.06 -5.94 -1.24
C CYS A 23 2.82 -4.88 -2.02
N LEU A 24 4.13 -5.07 -2.21
CA LEU A 24 4.98 -4.13 -2.89
C LEU A 24 4.94 -4.32 -4.40
N ASP A 25 4.86 -5.56 -4.91
CA ASP A 25 4.52 -5.80 -6.33
C ASP A 25 3.20 -5.17 -6.70
N PHE A 26 2.21 -5.42 -5.85
CA PHE A 26 0.87 -4.93 -6.04
C PHE A 26 0.85 -3.41 -6.17
N VAL A 27 1.53 -2.72 -5.25
CA VAL A 27 1.70 -1.27 -5.32
C VAL A 27 2.43 -0.82 -6.59
N GLN A 28 3.52 -1.50 -6.98
CA GLN A 28 4.24 -1.17 -8.23
C GLN A 28 3.35 -1.31 -9.46
N GLU A 29 2.57 -2.38 -9.54
CA GLU A 29 1.70 -2.67 -10.66
C GLU A 29 0.53 -1.69 -10.74
N VAL A 30 -0.09 -1.35 -9.61
CA VAL A 30 -1.11 -0.30 -9.51
C VAL A 30 -0.55 1.03 -10.02
N MET A 31 0.64 1.42 -9.55
CA MET A 31 1.24 2.70 -9.95
C MET A 31 1.62 2.76 -11.42
N ALA A 32 2.15 1.68 -11.97
CA ALA A 32 2.47 1.61 -13.39
C ALA A 32 1.19 1.67 -14.24
N THR A 33 0.15 0.92 -13.84
CA THR A 33 -1.06 0.73 -14.65
C THR A 33 -2.02 1.92 -14.59
N ASP A 34 -2.28 2.46 -13.40
CA ASP A 34 -3.30 3.50 -13.20
C ASP A 34 -2.72 4.90 -13.17
N PHE A 35 -1.47 5.04 -12.76
CA PHE A 35 -0.84 6.35 -12.54
C PHE A 35 0.35 6.61 -13.47
N GLY A 36 0.76 5.63 -14.28
CA GLY A 36 1.87 5.75 -15.23
C GLY A 36 3.23 5.99 -14.55
N ARG A 37 3.40 5.57 -13.29
CA ARG A 37 4.63 5.77 -12.50
C ARG A 37 5.33 4.46 -12.20
N GLU A 38 6.61 4.38 -12.55
CA GLU A 38 7.47 3.25 -12.17
C GLU A 38 8.15 3.52 -10.83
N LEU A 39 7.70 2.86 -9.77
CA LEU A 39 8.38 2.92 -8.47
C LEU A 39 9.66 2.07 -8.51
N LYS A 40 10.82 2.73 -8.39
CA LYS A 40 12.11 2.04 -8.32
C LYS A 40 12.44 1.65 -6.89
N ILE A 41 12.52 0.35 -6.62
CA ILE A 41 12.92 -0.19 -5.31
C ILE A 41 14.42 -0.51 -5.38
N PRO A 42 15.28 0.20 -4.64
CA PRO A 42 16.74 0.13 -4.84
C PRO A 42 17.37 -1.24 -4.62
N ALA A 43 16.80 -2.07 -3.74
CA ALA A 43 17.22 -3.45 -3.54
C ALA A 43 16.06 -4.21 -2.90
N ARG A 44 15.45 -5.13 -3.66
CA ARG A 44 14.28 -5.87 -3.19
C ARG A 44 14.64 -7.29 -2.80
N HIS A 45 14.39 -7.62 -1.54
CA HIS A 45 14.70 -8.91 -0.96
C HIS A 45 13.41 -9.71 -0.73
N ARG A 46 12.93 -10.37 -1.79
CA ARG A 46 11.69 -11.16 -1.78
C ARG A 46 11.86 -12.44 -0.96
N GLY A 47 10.86 -12.78 -0.14
CA GLY A 47 10.85 -14.05 0.60
C GLY A 47 11.92 -14.17 1.69
N GLU A 48 12.67 -13.10 1.96
CA GLU A 48 13.61 -13.04 3.07
C GLU A 48 12.89 -12.69 4.39
N ASN A 49 13.64 -12.68 5.50
CA ASN A 49 13.17 -12.30 6.83
C ASN A 49 12.30 -11.03 6.78
N VAL A 50 11.15 -11.05 7.46
CA VAL A 50 10.20 -9.93 7.59
C VAL A 50 10.86 -8.58 7.89
N ARG A 51 12.01 -8.58 8.60
CA ARG A 51 12.80 -7.38 8.91
C ARG A 51 13.45 -6.73 7.68
N ILE A 52 13.80 -7.51 6.66
CA ILE A 52 14.42 -7.03 5.44
C ILE A 52 13.36 -6.44 4.52
N MET A 53 12.22 -7.11 4.36
CA MET A 53 11.05 -6.54 3.66
C MET A 53 10.59 -5.24 4.32
N ALA A 54 10.55 -5.21 5.65
CA ALA A 54 10.30 -4.02 6.44
C ALA A 54 11.23 -2.85 6.08
N ARG A 55 12.54 -3.12 5.96
CA ARG A 55 13.54 -2.13 5.56
C ARG A 55 13.31 -1.64 4.13
N ASP A 56 13.04 -2.55 3.20
CA ASP A 56 12.84 -2.19 1.79
C ASP A 56 11.57 -1.33 1.62
N ILE A 57 10.51 -1.61 2.38
CA ILE A 57 9.29 -0.79 2.44
C ILE A 57 9.55 0.56 3.12
N ALA A 58 10.27 0.58 4.25
CA ALA A 58 10.63 1.83 4.93
C ALA A 58 11.51 2.72 4.04
N ALA A 59 12.41 2.13 3.24
CA ALA A 59 13.24 2.85 2.28
C ALA A 59 12.40 3.56 1.20
N LEU A 60 11.25 3.00 0.79
CA LEU A 60 10.32 3.68 -0.13
C LEU A 60 9.72 4.93 0.50
N GLY A 61 9.32 4.86 1.77
CA GLY A 61 8.82 6.02 2.51
C GLY A 61 9.89 7.07 2.85
N GLY A 62 11.17 6.70 2.87
CA GLY A 62 12.27 7.57 3.28
C GLY A 62 13.18 8.11 2.17
N ILE A 63 13.25 7.46 1.00
CA ILE A 63 14.16 7.82 -0.11
C ILE A 63 13.41 8.19 -1.38
N ALA A 64 12.22 7.61 -1.60
CA ALA A 64 11.42 7.81 -2.81
C ALA A 64 10.13 8.61 -2.57
N ALA A 65 9.97 9.18 -1.37
CA ALA A 65 8.75 9.89 -1.03
C ALA A 65 8.94 10.96 0.04
N ASP A 66 8.24 12.07 -0.13
CA ASP A 66 8.09 13.08 0.91
C ASP A 66 6.85 12.76 1.76
N PRO A 67 6.95 12.78 3.10
CA PRO A 67 5.77 12.67 3.97
C PRO A 67 4.82 13.81 3.65
N ILE A 68 3.57 13.46 3.37
CA ILE A 68 2.58 14.44 2.91
C ILE A 68 2.12 15.29 4.09
N GLN A 69 2.33 16.60 3.98
CA GLN A 69 1.87 17.60 4.96
C GLN A 69 0.41 18.06 4.71
N SER A 70 -0.13 17.79 3.51
CA SER A 70 -1.50 18.09 3.09
C SER A 70 -2.41 16.84 3.14
N SER A 71 -3.69 16.96 2.75
CA SER A 71 -4.52 15.77 2.51
C SER A 71 -3.93 14.90 1.39
N PRO A 72 -3.91 13.55 1.54
CA PRO A 72 -3.46 12.65 0.49
C PRO A 72 -4.46 12.60 -0.67
N VAL A 73 -3.98 12.22 -1.85
CA VAL A 73 -4.78 12.06 -3.08
C VAL A 73 -4.63 10.65 -3.65
N ASP A 74 -5.46 10.30 -4.63
CA ASP A 74 -5.32 9.02 -5.36
C ASP A 74 -3.89 8.80 -5.86
N GLY A 75 -3.37 7.60 -5.63
CA GLY A 75 -2.02 7.22 -6.06
C GLY A 75 -0.90 7.60 -5.09
N ASP A 76 -1.19 8.35 -4.02
CA ASP A 76 -0.23 8.52 -2.94
C ASP A 76 -0.02 7.18 -2.20
N GLY A 77 1.18 7.00 -1.65
CA GLY A 77 1.53 5.82 -0.87
C GLY A 77 1.01 5.88 0.56
N VAL A 78 0.71 4.71 1.12
CA VAL A 78 0.37 4.54 2.55
C VAL A 78 1.33 3.55 3.16
N LEU A 79 2.00 3.94 4.25
CA LEU A 79 2.79 3.03 5.07
C LEU A 79 1.93 2.52 6.23
N LEU A 80 1.91 1.21 6.40
CA LEU A 80 1.14 0.51 7.42
C LEU A 80 2.07 -0.32 8.31
N LYS A 81 1.68 -0.53 9.57
CA LYS A 81 2.30 -1.49 10.48
C LYS A 81 1.26 -2.40 11.16
N PRO A 82 1.61 -3.63 11.58
CA PRO A 82 0.72 -4.47 12.35
C PRO A 82 0.35 -3.81 13.69
N ARG A 83 -0.95 -3.75 13.96
CA ARG A 83 -1.50 -3.17 15.18
C ARG A 83 -1.14 -4.02 16.41
N GLY A 84 -0.70 -3.36 17.48
CA GLY A 84 -0.50 -3.99 18.79
C GLY A 84 0.70 -4.96 18.89
N THR A 85 1.55 -5.06 17.87
CA THR A 85 2.74 -5.92 17.92
C THR A 85 4.00 -5.11 18.23
N ARG A 86 4.90 -5.67 19.05
CA ARG A 86 6.27 -5.13 19.25
C ARG A 86 7.25 -5.60 18.16
N ILE A 87 6.78 -6.44 17.24
CA ILE A 87 7.58 -6.99 16.17
C ILE A 87 7.51 -6.00 15.01
N PRO A 88 8.65 -5.53 14.47
CA PRO A 88 8.63 -4.70 13.28
C PRO A 88 8.10 -5.51 12.10
N GLY A 89 6.93 -5.12 11.61
CA GLY A 89 6.40 -5.47 10.30
C GLY A 89 5.98 -4.18 9.62
N TYR A 90 6.34 -3.99 8.36
CA TYR A 90 5.82 -2.89 7.55
C TYR A 90 5.04 -3.48 6.40
N HIS A 91 4.05 -2.73 5.96
CA HIS A 91 3.16 -3.05 4.87
C HIS A 91 2.87 -1.78 4.09
N VAL A 92 2.52 -1.90 2.82
CA VAL A 92 2.35 -0.74 1.94
C VAL A 92 1.07 -0.86 1.13
N GLY A 93 0.43 0.28 0.88
CA GLY A 93 -0.73 0.40 0.02
C GLY A 93 -0.71 1.69 -0.79
N VAL A 94 -1.77 1.86 -1.58
CA VAL A 94 -2.05 3.05 -2.39
C VAL A 94 -3.31 3.72 -1.84
N VAL A 95 -3.31 5.04 -1.75
CA VAL A 95 -4.48 5.85 -1.43
C VAL A 95 -5.49 5.76 -2.57
N ALA A 96 -6.74 5.46 -2.21
CA ALA A 96 -7.91 5.54 -3.08
C ALA A 96 -8.92 6.52 -2.47
N ILE A 97 -9.31 7.57 -3.19
CA ILE A 97 -10.30 8.56 -2.73
C ILE A 97 -11.67 8.21 -3.28
N ILE A 98 -12.56 7.74 -2.42
CA ILE A 98 -13.90 7.27 -2.82
C ILE A 98 -14.93 8.09 -2.09
N SER A 99 -15.74 8.82 -2.84
CA SER A 99 -16.75 9.72 -2.28
C SER A 99 -16.19 10.72 -1.25
N GLY A 100 -14.92 11.14 -1.44
CA GLY A 100 -14.22 12.06 -0.54
C GLY A 100 -13.57 11.42 0.69
N GLU A 101 -13.70 10.11 0.85
CA GLU A 101 -13.09 9.35 1.95
C GLU A 101 -11.81 8.65 1.49
N ILE A 102 -10.86 8.53 2.42
CA ILE A 102 -9.58 7.85 2.18
C ILE A 102 -9.76 6.36 2.41
N PHE A 103 -9.49 5.58 1.37
CA PHE A 103 -9.33 4.14 1.44
C PHE A 103 -7.87 3.77 1.16
N VAL A 104 -7.44 2.65 1.72
CA VAL A 104 -6.12 2.06 1.47
C VAL A 104 -6.31 0.81 0.63
N MET A 105 -5.86 0.88 -0.63
CA MET A 105 -5.78 -0.26 -1.53
C MET A 105 -4.46 -0.98 -1.32
N HIS A 106 -4.49 -2.24 -0.88
CA HIS A 106 -3.29 -3.01 -0.56
C HIS A 106 -3.52 -4.50 -0.78
N CYS A 107 -2.45 -5.30 -0.84
CA CYS A 107 -2.55 -6.74 -1.07
C CYS A 107 -1.99 -7.50 0.14
N VAL A 108 -2.84 -8.28 0.80
CA VAL A 108 -2.50 -9.04 2.01
C VAL A 108 -2.51 -10.54 1.73
N GLU A 109 -1.68 -11.30 2.44
CA GLU A 109 -1.40 -12.71 2.14
C GLU A 109 -2.64 -13.61 2.03
N VAL A 110 -3.61 -13.45 2.94
CA VAL A 110 -4.78 -14.35 2.99
C VAL A 110 -5.94 -13.87 2.10
N MET A 111 -6.11 -12.56 1.94
CA MET A 111 -7.29 -11.98 1.26
C MET A 111 -6.98 -11.49 -0.16
N GLY A 112 -5.70 -11.36 -0.52
CA GLY A 112 -5.29 -10.72 -1.75
C GLY A 112 -5.49 -9.20 -1.73
N GLY A 113 -5.75 -8.63 -2.90
CA GLY A 113 -6.06 -7.21 -3.07
C GLY A 113 -7.35 -6.82 -2.37
N VAL A 114 -7.24 -5.93 -1.38
CA VAL A 114 -8.35 -5.42 -0.59
C VAL A 114 -8.27 -3.91 -0.48
N ARG A 115 -9.41 -3.31 -0.16
CA ARG A 115 -9.57 -1.87 0.02
C ARG A 115 -10.32 -1.60 1.30
N PHE A 116 -9.65 -1.07 2.31
CA PHE A 116 -10.28 -0.73 3.60
C PHE A 116 -10.31 0.79 3.80
N PRO A 117 -11.38 1.33 4.42
CA PRO A 117 -11.38 2.72 4.85
C PRO A 117 -10.19 2.97 5.80
N ALA A 118 -9.44 4.05 5.59
CA ALA A 118 -8.34 4.42 6.48
C ALA A 118 -8.83 4.67 7.92
N ALA A 119 -10.07 5.16 8.07
CA ALA A 119 -10.69 5.40 9.37
C ALA A 119 -10.94 4.13 10.21
N THR A 120 -11.09 2.97 9.57
CA THR A 120 -11.38 1.68 10.23
C THR A 120 -10.29 0.64 9.98
N ILE A 121 -9.12 1.05 9.48
CA ILE A 121 -8.03 0.12 9.12
C ILE A 121 -7.48 -0.66 10.33
N GLU A 122 -7.63 -0.10 11.53
CA GLU A 122 -7.28 -0.77 12.79
C GLU A 122 -8.11 -2.01 13.08
N ASP A 123 -9.37 -2.03 12.65
CA ASP A 123 -10.26 -3.19 12.79
C ASP A 123 -9.76 -4.37 11.92
N HIS A 124 -8.92 -4.06 10.93
CA HIS A 124 -8.25 -5.03 10.05
C HIS A 124 -6.81 -5.34 10.49
N GLY A 125 -6.41 -4.91 11.70
CA GLY A 125 -5.12 -5.26 12.29
C GLY A 125 -3.95 -4.40 11.84
N TRP A 126 -4.21 -3.24 11.22
CA TRP A 126 -3.18 -2.33 10.70
C TRP A 126 -3.26 -0.94 11.34
N THR A 127 -2.13 -0.26 11.45
CA THR A 127 -2.06 1.16 11.81
C THR A 127 -1.39 1.92 10.68
N VAL A 128 -1.93 3.09 10.31
CA VAL A 128 -1.30 4.01 9.35
C VAL A 128 -0.16 4.74 10.03
N GLU A 129 1.05 4.56 9.51
CA GLU A 129 2.23 5.31 9.92
C GLU A 129 2.31 6.67 9.23
N GLY A 130 1.87 6.74 7.97
CA GLY A 130 1.90 7.99 7.21
C GLY A 130 1.52 7.81 5.74
N TYR A 131 1.31 8.96 5.09
CA TYR A 131 1.04 9.08 3.66
C TYR A 131 2.24 9.72 2.96
N TYR A 132 2.52 9.27 1.75
CA TYR A 132 3.78 9.53 1.07
C TYR A 132 3.56 9.85 -0.41
N ARG A 133 4.11 10.98 -0.87
CA ARG A 133 4.06 11.37 -2.29
C ARG A 133 5.17 10.63 -3.02
N TRP A 134 4.84 9.62 -3.82
CA TRP A 134 5.85 8.92 -4.60
C TRP A 134 6.40 9.81 -5.72
N LEU A 135 7.72 10.00 -5.72
CA LEU A 135 8.46 10.84 -6.69
C LEU A 135 8.79 10.07 -7.97
#